data_AF-A0A1E3QLN0-F1
#
_entry.id   AF-A0A1E3QLN0-F1
#
_cell.length_a   1.000
_cell.length_b   1.000
_cell.length_c   1.000
_cell.angle_alpha   90.00
_cell.angle_beta   90.00
_cell.angle_gamma   90.00
#
_symmetry.space_group_name_H-M   'P 1'
#
loop_
_entity.id
_entity.type
_entity.pdbx_description
1 polymer ?
#
loop_
_entity_poly.entity_id
_entity_poly.type
_entity_poly.pdbx_seq_one_letter_code
_entity_poly.pdbx_strand_id
1 'polypeptide(L)'
;MPTALRQEVDLVCLLEQPIVAYVYLLLYLKASDFLLRSTMPLSDDLNYYDSILSSRMSLGVYFVQHLPQNAFRLLRTIYADFYRNLGVLSFSSPELGAYPPPAWLPEIYHRPFAQLAHWAQTLARSVSEHVRKVNPAYSLLWMNKSFHTFGGTGPRLQRPLNYVRFVLGLPFIAITKQAGEKRGALLRLQETNVRKLGALISELPNFGSIDLREWGVESQIEGEFQERVRNLAATLALPLLVCAKLSTLIRETIPAAKRHTAVVTKHTQQPGFLTRFWPLLAACLLYGPSTTSNLISNHDAIAEWLRLNVVETAIGFWRNWILQPLNNILGTIRHDENSRIAIASQSSLESDLDSLQRMVIDYVVDQNPTVGELEVAELQRLVQQGDLTPFMKDYETQLKTPIKGLLQGKLVRSLLIQVQKTKVDGGMVIGGIDKLLKSQELVFGIVAASPAGFFLLWLLNHVNSYLKRGVVSLNATPHKLLVSYTLNNIQRLLSLSQVEGDVSSRYYIEGRFLIDIIALRKSGLKLVPKFRKNEWMRDLNDLNNPELGVSVRLITVQRIWNVYGCYLK
;
A
#
# COMPACT_ATOMS: atom_id res chain seq x y z
N MET A 1 -37.77 30.83 -66.15
CA MET A 1 -37.77 31.06 -64.70
C MET A 1 -36.99 32.33 -64.41
N PRO A 2 -37.48 33.22 -63.53
CA PRO A 2 -36.84 34.51 -63.29
C PRO A 2 -35.48 34.28 -62.62
N THR A 3 -34.47 35.02 -63.08
CA THR A 3 -33.06 34.93 -62.68
C THR A 3 -32.84 35.03 -61.16
N ALA A 4 -33.69 35.77 -60.46
CA ALA A 4 -33.69 35.87 -58.99
C ALA A 4 -34.00 34.54 -58.28
N LEU A 5 -34.96 33.75 -58.79
CA LEU A 5 -35.33 32.45 -58.22
C LEU A 5 -34.23 31.40 -58.42
N ARG A 6 -33.45 31.54 -59.50
CA ARG A 6 -32.27 30.68 -59.74
C ARG A 6 -31.15 31.01 -58.75
N GLN A 7 -30.90 32.30 -58.50
CA GLN A 7 -29.93 32.75 -57.51
C GLN A 7 -30.30 32.35 -56.09
N GLU A 8 -31.58 32.42 -55.71
CA GLU A 8 -32.06 31.96 -54.41
C GLU A 8 -31.93 30.44 -54.24
N VAL A 9 -32.27 29.65 -55.26
CA VAL A 9 -32.10 28.18 -55.23
C VAL A 9 -30.63 27.79 -55.19
N ASP A 10 -29.77 28.48 -55.94
CA ASP A 10 -28.33 28.25 -55.91
C ASP A 10 -27.71 28.62 -54.55
N LEU A 11 -28.18 29.69 -53.90
CA LEU A 11 -27.78 30.08 -52.54
C LEU A 11 -28.24 29.05 -51.50
N VAL A 12 -29.47 28.54 -51.60
CA VAL A 12 -29.98 27.49 -50.71
C VAL A 12 -29.18 26.19 -50.87
N CYS A 13 -28.85 25.79 -52.10
CA CYS A 13 -27.97 24.64 -52.36
C CYS A 13 -26.53 24.87 -51.84
N LEU A 14 -26.01 26.09 -51.91
CA LEU A 14 -24.71 26.47 -51.33
C LEU A 14 -24.70 26.41 -49.81
N LEU A 15 -25.82 26.73 -49.14
CA LEU A 15 -25.95 26.70 -47.68
C LEU A 15 -26.28 25.32 -47.11
N GLU A 16 -26.93 24.44 -47.88
CA GLU A 16 -27.28 23.08 -47.46
C GLU A 16 -26.02 22.25 -47.10
N GLN A 17 -24.97 22.39 -47.90
CA GLN A 17 -23.71 21.69 -47.76
C GLN A 17 -22.93 22.01 -46.46
N PRO A 18 -22.66 23.29 -46.11
CA PRO A 18 -22.02 23.64 -44.84
C PRO A 18 -22.90 23.33 -43.62
N ILE A 19 -24.23 23.40 -43.75
CA ILE A 19 -25.15 23.00 -42.67
C ILE A 19 -25.02 21.50 -42.37
N VAL A 20 -24.98 20.65 -43.40
CA VAL A 20 -24.78 19.20 -43.24
C VAL A 20 -23.41 18.90 -42.62
N ALA A 21 -22.35 19.59 -43.05
CA ALA A 21 -21.02 19.46 -42.47
C ALA A 21 -20.97 19.88 -40.99
N TYR A 22 -21.62 20.99 -40.63
CA TYR A 22 -21.73 21.46 -39.25
C TYR A 22 -22.51 20.48 -38.37
N VAL A 23 -23.65 19.97 -38.85
CA VAL A 23 -24.44 18.96 -38.14
C VAL A 23 -23.63 17.68 -37.94
N TYR A 24 -22.89 17.24 -38.96
CA TYR A 24 -22.01 16.08 -38.86
C TYR A 24 -20.90 16.28 -37.80
N LEU A 25 -20.22 17.43 -37.80
CA LEU A 25 -19.21 17.78 -36.78
C LEU A 25 -19.81 17.85 -35.37
N LEU A 26 -21.00 18.42 -35.22
CA LEU A 26 -21.68 18.51 -33.93
C LEU A 26 -22.06 17.13 -33.40
N LEU A 27 -22.56 16.25 -34.28
CA LEU A 27 -22.86 14.86 -33.94
C LEU A 27 -21.60 14.10 -33.56
N TYR A 28 -20.52 14.30 -34.30
CA TYR A 28 -19.22 13.72 -34.00
C TYR A 28 -18.74 14.12 -32.60
N LEU A 29 -18.78 15.43 -32.29
CA LEU A 29 -18.40 15.95 -30.98
C LEU A 29 -19.28 15.37 -29.87
N LYS A 30 -20.60 15.34 -30.06
CA LYS A 30 -21.54 14.80 -29.07
C LYS A 30 -21.40 13.29 -28.87
N ALA A 31 -21.14 12.54 -29.94
CA ALA A 31 -20.92 11.10 -29.88
C ALA A 31 -19.60 10.78 -29.16
N SER A 32 -18.53 11.51 -29.50
CA SER A 32 -17.22 11.37 -28.85
C SER A 32 -17.27 11.74 -27.36
N ASP A 33 -17.90 12.86 -27.00
CA ASP A 33 -18.09 13.26 -25.59
C ASP A 33 -18.92 12.21 -24.83
N PHE A 34 -19.98 11.68 -25.43
CA PHE A 34 -20.76 10.59 -24.83
C PHE A 34 -19.94 9.31 -24.62
N LEU A 35 -19.17 8.88 -25.62
CA LEU A 35 -18.33 7.68 -25.52
C LEU A 35 -17.22 7.87 -24.48
N LEU A 36 -16.57 9.03 -24.43
CA LEU A 36 -15.54 9.33 -23.42
C LEU A 36 -16.13 9.35 -22.01
N ARG A 37 -17.24 10.07 -21.80
CA ARG A 37 -17.91 10.15 -20.49
C ARG A 37 -18.48 8.82 -20.03
N SER A 38 -18.94 7.98 -20.96
CA SER A 38 -19.45 6.64 -20.62
C SER A 38 -18.34 5.63 -20.38
N THR A 39 -17.17 5.78 -21.01
CA THR A 39 -16.09 4.78 -20.96
C THR A 39 -15.07 5.04 -19.85
N MET A 40 -14.75 6.30 -19.55
CA MET A 40 -13.78 6.64 -18.49
C MET A 40 -14.17 6.07 -17.11
N PRO A 41 -15.42 6.20 -16.62
CA PRO A 41 -15.82 5.63 -15.34
C PRO A 41 -15.82 4.10 -15.31
N LEU A 42 -15.98 3.43 -16.45
CA LEU A 42 -15.92 1.96 -16.51
C LEU A 42 -14.56 1.43 -16.09
N SER A 43 -13.48 2.20 -16.30
CA SER A 43 -12.15 1.79 -15.84
C SER A 43 -12.06 1.72 -14.32
N ASP A 44 -12.73 2.64 -13.61
CA ASP A 44 -12.75 2.63 -12.15
C ASP A 44 -13.56 1.43 -11.63
N ASP A 45 -14.71 1.14 -12.25
CA ASP A 45 -15.52 -0.05 -11.92
C ASP A 45 -14.78 -1.37 -12.23
N LEU A 46 -14.04 -1.43 -13.34
CA LEU A 46 -13.21 -2.60 -13.69
C LEU A 46 -12.10 -2.83 -12.67
N ASN A 47 -11.36 -1.77 -12.32
CA ASN A 47 -10.31 -1.84 -11.30
C ASN A 47 -10.87 -2.31 -9.95
N TYR A 48 -12.09 -1.87 -9.59
CA TYR A 48 -12.77 -2.34 -8.38
C TYR A 48 -12.99 -3.86 -8.42
N TYR A 49 -13.57 -4.41 -9.49
CA TYR A 49 -13.79 -5.86 -9.59
C TYR A 49 -12.49 -6.65 -9.70
N ASP A 50 -11.46 -6.13 -10.38
CA ASP A 50 -10.12 -6.74 -10.40
C ASP A 50 -9.53 -6.81 -8.99
N SER A 51 -9.69 -5.77 -8.17
CA SER A 51 -9.24 -5.76 -6.78
C SER A 51 -10.00 -6.73 -5.86
N ILE A 52 -11.28 -7.00 -6.16
CA ILE A 52 -12.08 -7.99 -5.45
C ILE A 52 -11.67 -9.40 -5.83
N LEU A 53 -11.49 -9.66 -7.13
CA LEU A 53 -11.16 -10.98 -7.64
C LEU A 53 -9.71 -11.37 -7.37
N SER A 54 -8.80 -10.40 -7.18
CA SER A 54 -7.39 -10.66 -6.89
C SER A 54 -7.12 -11.16 -5.46
N SER A 55 -8.00 -10.85 -4.50
CA SER A 55 -7.78 -11.18 -3.09
C SER A 55 -9.00 -11.83 -2.44
N ARG A 56 -8.76 -12.95 -1.75
CA ARG A 56 -9.80 -13.65 -0.96
C ARG A 56 -10.36 -12.78 0.15
N MET A 57 -9.56 -11.87 0.72
CA MET A 57 -9.99 -10.96 1.78
C MET A 57 -10.94 -9.89 1.23
N SER A 58 -10.58 -9.27 0.10
CA SER A 58 -11.44 -8.29 -0.60
C SER A 58 -12.77 -8.93 -1.02
N LEU A 59 -12.72 -10.16 -1.50
CA LEU A 59 -13.90 -10.95 -1.83
C LEU A 59 -14.75 -11.29 -0.60
N GLY A 60 -14.13 -11.59 0.54
CA GLY A 60 -14.83 -11.77 1.83
C GLY A 60 -15.54 -10.49 2.29
N VAL A 61 -14.91 -9.33 2.12
CA VAL A 61 -15.55 -8.04 2.40
C VAL A 61 -16.73 -7.79 1.45
N TYR A 62 -16.54 -8.02 0.15
CA TYR A 62 -17.61 -7.91 -0.85
C TYR A 62 -18.78 -8.88 -0.55
N PHE A 63 -18.47 -10.08 -0.06
CA PHE A 63 -19.45 -11.06 0.39
C PHE A 63 -20.32 -10.52 1.52
N VAL A 64 -19.69 -10.00 2.58
CA VAL A 64 -20.40 -9.42 3.73
C VAL A 64 -21.23 -8.21 3.31
N GLN A 65 -20.70 -7.35 2.45
CA GLN A 65 -21.42 -6.17 1.93
C GLN A 65 -22.73 -6.55 1.22
N HIS A 66 -22.73 -7.61 0.41
CA HIS A 66 -23.91 -8.04 -0.33
C HIS A 66 -24.77 -9.09 0.37
N LEU A 67 -24.39 -9.55 1.56
CA LEU A 67 -25.07 -10.62 2.28
C LEU A 67 -26.57 -10.34 2.50
N PRO A 68 -27.01 -9.17 3.01
CA PRO A 68 -28.44 -8.94 3.27
C PRO A 68 -29.28 -8.99 1.99
N GLN A 69 -28.78 -8.35 0.92
CA GLN A 69 -29.48 -8.28 -0.36
C GLN A 69 -29.54 -9.62 -1.08
N ASN A 70 -28.47 -10.40 -0.99
CA ASN A 70 -28.39 -11.72 -1.62
C ASN A 70 -29.20 -12.75 -0.82
N ALA A 71 -29.16 -12.69 0.52
CA ALA A 71 -29.98 -13.52 1.38
C ALA A 71 -31.48 -13.25 1.14
N PHE A 72 -31.88 -11.97 1.09
CA PHE A 72 -33.27 -11.60 0.79
C PHE A 72 -33.73 -12.09 -0.59
N ARG A 73 -32.88 -11.93 -1.63
CA ARG A 73 -33.18 -12.43 -2.98
C ARG A 73 -33.34 -13.94 -3.00
N LEU A 74 -32.42 -14.67 -2.37
CA LEU A 74 -32.45 -16.13 -2.31
C LEU A 74 -33.67 -16.64 -1.51
N LEU A 75 -33.99 -16.02 -0.38
CA LEU A 75 -35.18 -16.34 0.40
C LEU A 75 -36.46 -16.08 -0.41
N ARG A 76 -36.51 -14.96 -1.13
CA ARG A 76 -37.66 -14.61 -1.98
C ARG A 76 -37.84 -15.60 -3.14
N THR A 77 -36.76 -16.03 -3.79
CA THR A 77 -36.87 -17.01 -4.90
C THR A 77 -37.26 -18.39 -4.38
N ILE A 78 -36.68 -18.84 -3.26
CA ILE A 78 -37.06 -20.10 -2.62
C ILE A 78 -38.52 -20.04 -2.14
N TYR A 79 -38.95 -18.93 -1.55
CA TYR A 79 -40.33 -18.74 -1.10
C TYR A 79 -41.31 -18.75 -2.29
N ALA A 80 -40.98 -18.06 -3.38
CA ALA A 80 -41.84 -18.03 -4.58
C ALA A 80 -41.96 -19.41 -5.23
N ASP A 81 -40.85 -20.15 -5.34
CA ASP A 81 -40.86 -21.52 -5.89
C ASP A 81 -41.54 -22.51 -4.94
N PHE A 82 -41.34 -22.36 -3.62
CA PHE A 82 -42.05 -23.13 -2.61
C PHE A 82 -43.55 -22.91 -2.71
N TYR A 83 -44.03 -21.67 -2.75
CA TYR A 83 -45.45 -21.34 -2.87
C TYR A 83 -46.05 -21.83 -4.19
N ARG A 84 -45.32 -21.70 -5.31
CA ARG A 84 -45.75 -22.23 -6.62
C ARG A 84 -45.90 -23.75 -6.57
N ASN A 85 -44.92 -24.46 -6.02
CA ASN A 85 -44.96 -25.92 -5.91
C ASN A 85 -46.01 -26.39 -4.90
N LEU A 86 -46.27 -25.61 -3.85
CA LEU A 86 -47.35 -25.87 -2.89
C LEU A 86 -48.73 -25.74 -3.53
N GLY A 87 -48.97 -24.71 -4.34
CA GLY A 87 -50.26 -24.49 -5.00
C GLY A 87 -50.61 -25.56 -6.04
N VAL A 88 -49.59 -26.15 -6.69
CA VAL A 88 -49.77 -27.29 -7.60
C VAL A 88 -50.07 -28.58 -6.83
N LEU A 89 -49.55 -28.72 -5.60
CA LEU A 89 -49.67 -29.94 -4.79
C LEU A 89 -50.83 -29.91 -3.77
N SER A 90 -51.35 -28.74 -3.41
CA SER A 90 -52.47 -28.61 -2.45
C SER A 90 -53.80 -29.19 -2.95
N PHE A 91 -53.92 -29.44 -4.26
CA PHE A 91 -55.06 -30.16 -4.85
C PHE A 91 -54.95 -31.69 -4.70
N SER A 92 -53.76 -32.22 -4.40
CA SER A 92 -53.51 -33.64 -4.23
C SER A 92 -53.31 -33.93 -2.74
N SER A 93 -54.33 -34.49 -2.09
CA SER A 93 -54.18 -34.97 -0.70
C SER A 93 -53.02 -35.98 -0.65
N PRO A 94 -52.01 -35.80 0.23
CA PRO A 94 -50.91 -36.76 0.33
C PRO A 94 -51.48 -38.11 0.74
N GLU A 95 -51.26 -39.14 -0.07
CA GLU A 95 -51.59 -40.51 0.32
C GLU A 95 -50.87 -40.83 1.64
N LEU A 96 -51.61 -41.34 2.64
CA LEU A 96 -51.13 -41.60 3.99
C LEU A 96 -49.90 -42.54 4.06
N GLY A 97 -49.52 -43.16 2.93
CA GLY A 97 -48.38 -44.07 2.80
C GLY A 97 -47.06 -43.41 2.37
N ALA A 98 -47.04 -42.15 1.92
CA ALA A 98 -45.81 -41.53 1.41
C ALA A 98 -44.77 -41.24 2.51
N TYR A 99 -45.22 -40.91 3.73
CA TYR A 99 -44.37 -40.58 4.87
C TYR A 99 -44.88 -41.27 6.14
N PRO A 100 -44.31 -42.43 6.53
CA PRO A 100 -44.76 -43.13 7.74
C PRO A 100 -44.45 -42.29 9.00
N PRO A 101 -45.45 -42.05 9.87
CA PRO A 101 -45.23 -41.32 11.11
C PRO A 101 -44.39 -42.16 12.10
N PRO A 102 -43.61 -41.53 12.99
CA PRO A 102 -42.83 -42.24 13.99
C PRO A 102 -43.73 -43.01 14.97
N ALA A 103 -43.28 -44.18 15.43
CA ALA A 103 -44.06 -45.07 16.30
C ALA A 103 -44.50 -44.46 17.65
N TRP A 104 -43.90 -43.35 18.07
CA TRP A 104 -44.22 -42.62 19.30
C TRP A 104 -45.29 -41.53 19.10
N LEU A 105 -45.74 -41.29 17.86
CA LEU A 105 -46.68 -40.23 17.53
C LEU A 105 -48.14 -40.73 17.64
N PRO A 106 -49.02 -40.10 18.43
CA PRO A 106 -50.43 -40.48 18.50
C PRO A 106 -51.16 -40.33 17.17
N GLU A 107 -52.13 -41.21 16.88
CA GLU A 107 -52.89 -41.26 15.61
C GLU A 107 -53.51 -39.92 15.19
N ILE A 108 -53.91 -39.10 16.16
CA ILE A 108 -54.48 -37.76 15.98
C ILE A 108 -53.52 -36.84 15.20
N TYR A 109 -52.21 -37.06 15.34
CA TYR A 109 -51.18 -36.24 14.70
C TYR A 109 -50.65 -36.81 13.37
N HIS A 110 -51.16 -37.93 12.88
CA HIS A 110 -50.67 -38.55 11.65
C HIS A 110 -50.93 -37.67 10.42
N ARG A 111 -52.14 -37.07 10.32
CA ARG A 111 -52.50 -36.13 9.25
C ARG A 111 -51.67 -34.85 9.24
N PRO A 112 -51.55 -34.09 10.35
CA PRO A 112 -50.70 -32.89 10.37
C PRO A 112 -49.22 -33.24 10.18
N PHE A 113 -48.75 -34.39 10.67
CA PHE A 113 -47.39 -34.86 10.41
C PHE A 113 -47.14 -35.12 8.92
N ALA A 114 -48.05 -35.82 8.22
CA ALA A 114 -47.92 -36.07 6.79
C ALA A 114 -47.90 -34.77 5.97
N GLN A 115 -48.70 -33.77 6.35
CA GLN A 115 -48.70 -32.44 5.73
C GLN A 115 -47.40 -31.69 5.99
N LEU A 116 -46.92 -31.67 7.24
CA LEU A 116 -45.64 -31.05 7.62
C LEU A 116 -44.44 -31.72 6.92
N ALA A 117 -44.43 -33.05 6.86
CA ALA A 117 -43.41 -33.82 6.15
C ALA A 117 -43.42 -33.52 4.65
N HIS A 118 -44.62 -33.43 4.05
CA HIS A 118 -44.76 -33.05 2.65
C HIS A 118 -44.25 -31.63 2.39
N TRP A 119 -44.60 -30.64 3.22
CA TRP A 119 -44.07 -29.28 3.10
C TRP A 119 -42.56 -29.22 3.28
N ALA A 120 -42.02 -29.92 4.28
CA ALA A 120 -40.58 -30.00 4.52
C ALA A 120 -39.84 -30.58 3.30
N GLN A 121 -40.41 -31.59 2.65
CA GLN A 121 -39.82 -32.16 1.43
C GLN A 121 -39.93 -31.25 0.22
N THR A 122 -41.06 -30.57 0.01
CA THR A 122 -41.22 -29.60 -1.08
C THR A 122 -40.27 -28.42 -0.90
N LEU A 123 -40.05 -27.96 0.34
CA LEU A 123 -39.05 -26.96 0.67
C LEU A 123 -37.63 -27.47 0.42
N ALA A 124 -37.30 -28.68 0.86
CA ALA A 124 -35.99 -29.28 0.62
C ALA A 124 -35.71 -29.45 -0.90
N ARG A 125 -36.72 -29.86 -1.69
CA ARG A 125 -36.63 -29.94 -3.15
C ARG A 125 -36.37 -28.56 -3.75
N SER A 126 -37.15 -27.54 -3.41
CA SER A 126 -36.95 -26.17 -3.89
C SER A 126 -35.55 -25.63 -3.55
N VAL A 127 -35.08 -25.83 -2.31
CA VAL A 127 -33.74 -25.44 -1.88
C VAL A 127 -32.67 -26.16 -2.70
N SER A 128 -32.79 -27.49 -2.86
CA SER A 128 -31.81 -28.30 -3.59
C SER A 128 -31.73 -27.99 -5.08
N GLU A 129 -32.85 -27.67 -5.72
CA GLU A 129 -32.89 -27.21 -7.12
C GLU A 129 -32.17 -25.87 -7.28
N HIS A 130 -32.37 -24.92 -6.35
CA HIS A 130 -31.65 -23.65 -6.36
C HIS A 130 -30.15 -23.83 -6.13
N VAL A 131 -29.77 -24.71 -5.21
CA VAL A 131 -28.36 -25.07 -4.97
C VAL A 131 -27.74 -25.69 -6.22
N ARG A 132 -28.47 -26.57 -6.92
CA ARG A 132 -28.03 -27.19 -8.18
C ARG A 132 -27.82 -26.15 -9.30
N LYS A 133 -28.69 -25.15 -9.42
CA LYS A 133 -28.55 -24.04 -10.40
C LYS A 133 -27.29 -23.20 -10.14
N VAL A 134 -26.93 -23.00 -8.87
CA VAL A 134 -25.74 -22.20 -8.49
C VAL A 134 -24.45 -22.97 -8.77
N ASN A 135 -24.38 -24.25 -8.39
CA ASN A 135 -23.25 -25.10 -8.76
C ASN A 135 -23.63 -26.59 -8.79
N PRO A 136 -23.56 -27.26 -9.97
CA PRO A 136 -23.94 -28.66 -10.10
C PRO A 136 -23.01 -29.60 -9.30
N ALA A 137 -21.72 -29.28 -9.15
CA ALA A 137 -20.75 -30.11 -8.46
C ALA A 137 -21.00 -30.24 -6.94
N TYR A 138 -21.61 -29.22 -6.32
CA TYR A 138 -21.90 -29.23 -4.88
C TYR A 138 -23.24 -29.89 -4.53
N SER A 139 -24.15 -30.05 -5.51
CA SER A 139 -25.38 -30.83 -5.33
C SER A 139 -25.10 -32.31 -5.06
N LEU A 140 -24.02 -32.85 -5.62
CA LEU A 140 -23.53 -34.20 -5.36
C LEU A 140 -23.07 -34.38 -3.91
N LEU A 141 -22.44 -33.36 -3.31
CA LEU A 141 -22.01 -33.41 -1.91
C LEU A 141 -23.20 -33.31 -0.93
N TRP A 142 -24.25 -32.57 -1.28
CA TRP A 142 -25.48 -32.47 -0.49
C TRP A 142 -26.30 -33.77 -0.54
N MET A 143 -26.46 -34.36 -1.73
CA MET A 143 -27.18 -35.63 -1.89
C MET A 143 -26.44 -36.80 -1.24
N ASN A 144 -25.10 -36.83 -1.32
CA ASN A 144 -24.32 -37.94 -0.78
C ASN A 144 -24.14 -37.91 0.75
N LYS A 145 -24.46 -36.78 1.42
CA LYS A 145 -24.34 -36.64 2.89
C LYS A 145 -25.65 -36.39 3.64
N SER A 146 -26.72 -35.93 2.98
CA SER A 146 -27.95 -35.50 3.66
C SER A 146 -28.81 -36.61 4.27
N PHE A 147 -28.50 -37.90 4.12
CA PHE A 147 -29.31 -38.94 4.78
C PHE A 147 -28.55 -40.07 5.50
N HIS A 148 -27.28 -40.33 5.19
CA HIS A 148 -26.60 -41.52 5.74
C HIS A 148 -25.59 -41.24 6.88
N THR A 149 -25.43 -40.01 7.37
CA THR A 149 -24.43 -39.69 8.42
C THR A 149 -25.01 -39.11 9.70
N PHE A 150 -26.22 -39.51 10.09
CA PHE A 150 -26.70 -39.30 11.47
C PHE A 150 -26.06 -40.30 12.48
N GLY A 151 -25.30 -41.31 12.01
CA GLY A 151 -24.71 -42.36 12.86
C GLY A 151 -23.18 -42.60 12.72
N GLY A 152 -22.41 -41.72 12.08
CA GLY A 152 -20.96 -41.94 11.89
C GLY A 152 -20.08 -41.39 13.02
N THR A 153 -19.02 -42.10 13.42
CA THR A 153 -18.08 -41.82 14.53
C THR A 153 -16.91 -40.88 14.18
N GLY A 154 -17.15 -39.77 13.48
CA GLY A 154 -16.12 -38.73 13.25
C GLY A 154 -15.94 -37.76 14.43
N PRO A 155 -14.77 -37.13 14.63
CA PRO A 155 -14.51 -36.18 15.72
C PRO A 155 -15.56 -35.06 15.75
N ARG A 156 -16.20 -34.86 16.91
CA ARG A 156 -17.39 -34.01 17.11
C ARG A 156 -17.23 -32.57 16.63
N LEU A 157 -16.01 -32.00 16.67
CA LEU A 157 -15.76 -30.62 16.21
C LEU A 157 -15.73 -30.45 14.69
N GLN A 158 -15.45 -31.48 13.89
CA GLN A 158 -15.33 -31.31 12.43
C GLN A 158 -16.70 -31.22 11.72
N ARG A 159 -17.77 -31.70 12.35
CA ARG A 159 -19.13 -31.69 11.80
C ARG A 159 -19.72 -30.29 11.64
N PRO A 160 -19.72 -29.41 12.67
CA PRO A 160 -20.24 -28.04 12.52
C PRO A 160 -19.38 -27.22 11.54
N LEU A 161 -18.05 -27.39 11.54
CA LEU A 161 -17.16 -26.70 10.61
C LEU A 161 -17.44 -27.05 9.15
N ASN A 162 -17.72 -28.32 8.84
CA ASN A 162 -18.09 -28.73 7.49
C ASN A 162 -19.46 -28.21 7.06
N TYR A 163 -20.40 -28.11 8.01
CA TYR A 163 -21.72 -27.51 7.77
C TYR A 163 -21.61 -26.00 7.51
N VAL A 164 -20.85 -25.27 8.33
CA VAL A 164 -20.60 -23.83 8.15
C VAL A 164 -19.89 -23.55 6.82
N ARG A 165 -18.86 -24.35 6.48
CA ARG A 165 -18.18 -24.27 5.17
C ARG A 165 -19.13 -24.53 4.00
N PHE A 166 -20.14 -25.37 4.17
CA PHE A 166 -21.14 -25.65 3.16
C PHE A 166 -22.16 -24.51 3.01
N VAL A 167 -22.76 -24.08 4.13
CA VAL A 167 -23.78 -23.02 4.17
C VAL A 167 -23.22 -21.68 3.71
N LEU A 168 -21.98 -21.34 4.11
CA LEU A 168 -21.33 -20.10 3.69
C LEU A 168 -20.56 -20.23 2.38
N GLY A 169 -20.11 -21.43 2.01
CA GLY A 169 -19.33 -21.66 0.80
C GLY A 169 -20.13 -21.49 -0.50
N LEU A 170 -21.39 -21.94 -0.53
CA LEU A 170 -22.24 -21.82 -1.72
C LEU A 170 -22.54 -20.34 -2.07
N PRO A 171 -22.99 -19.49 -1.13
CA PRO A 171 -23.13 -18.06 -1.39
C PRO A 171 -21.82 -17.37 -1.76
N PHE A 172 -20.69 -17.79 -1.18
CA PHE A 172 -19.38 -17.24 -1.50
C PHE A 172 -18.97 -17.49 -2.95
N ILE A 173 -19.13 -18.72 -3.46
CA ILE A 173 -18.86 -19.08 -4.86
C ILE A 173 -19.84 -18.40 -5.82
N ALA A 174 -21.13 -18.31 -5.45
CA ALA A 174 -22.11 -17.58 -6.26
C ALA A 174 -21.69 -16.12 -6.46
N ILE A 175 -21.16 -15.49 -5.41
CA ILE A 175 -20.67 -14.11 -5.43
C ILE A 175 -19.41 -13.96 -6.27
N THR A 176 -18.49 -14.94 -6.27
CA THR A 176 -17.30 -14.89 -7.15
C THR A 176 -17.70 -14.92 -8.61
N LYS A 177 -18.61 -15.83 -8.97
CA LYS A 177 -19.15 -15.95 -10.33
C LYS A 177 -19.87 -14.68 -10.74
N GLN A 178 -20.72 -14.15 -9.87
CA GLN A 178 -21.43 -12.89 -10.12
C GLN A 178 -20.47 -11.70 -10.33
N ALA A 179 -19.42 -11.58 -9.53
CA ALA A 179 -18.41 -10.54 -9.71
C ALA A 179 -17.66 -10.70 -11.05
N GLY A 180 -17.34 -11.95 -11.42
CA GLY A 180 -16.75 -12.28 -12.72
C GLY A 180 -17.65 -11.94 -13.91
N GLU A 181 -18.95 -12.25 -13.83
CA GLU A 181 -19.94 -11.92 -14.86
C GLU A 181 -20.09 -10.40 -15.04
N LYS A 182 -20.18 -9.66 -13.93
CA LYS A 182 -20.24 -8.19 -13.96
C LYS A 182 -18.99 -7.57 -14.58
N ARG A 183 -17.81 -8.06 -14.20
CA ARG A 183 -16.54 -7.65 -14.80
C ARG A 183 -16.51 -7.95 -16.30
N GLY A 184 -16.91 -9.14 -16.71
CA GLY A 184 -16.97 -9.52 -18.12
C GLY A 184 -17.91 -8.63 -18.95
N ALA A 185 -19.08 -8.28 -18.39
CA ALA A 185 -20.01 -7.36 -19.03
C ALA A 185 -19.43 -5.93 -19.15
N LEU A 186 -18.74 -5.43 -18.12
CA LEU A 186 -18.04 -4.14 -18.16
C LEU A 186 -16.92 -4.13 -19.21
N LEU A 187 -16.13 -5.19 -19.31
CA LEU A 187 -15.06 -5.31 -20.31
C LEU A 187 -15.63 -5.26 -21.72
N ARG A 188 -16.66 -6.06 -22.01
CA ARG A 188 -17.32 -6.06 -23.33
C ARG A 188 -17.88 -4.69 -23.69
N LEU A 189 -18.50 -4.01 -22.73
CA LEU A 189 -19.01 -2.65 -22.91
C LEU A 189 -17.89 -1.66 -23.19
N GLN A 190 -16.81 -1.71 -22.40
CA GLN A 190 -15.63 -0.87 -22.61
C GLN A 190 -15.06 -1.12 -24.00
N GLU A 191 -14.73 -2.36 -24.36
CA GLU A 191 -14.17 -2.69 -25.68
C GLU A 191 -15.05 -2.20 -26.84
N THR A 192 -16.37 -2.36 -26.73
CA THR A 192 -17.31 -1.89 -27.75
C THR A 192 -17.30 -0.37 -27.87
N ASN A 193 -17.27 0.36 -26.75
CA ASN A 193 -17.21 1.82 -26.76
C ASN A 193 -15.85 2.32 -27.25
N VAL A 194 -14.76 1.65 -26.87
CA VAL A 194 -13.40 1.95 -27.33
C VAL A 194 -13.28 1.76 -28.83
N ARG A 195 -13.78 0.65 -29.39
CA ARG A 195 -13.80 0.42 -30.85
C ARG A 195 -14.57 1.51 -31.57
N LYS A 196 -15.75 1.87 -31.07
CA LYS A 196 -16.56 2.97 -31.64
C LYS A 196 -15.83 4.31 -31.58
N LEU A 197 -15.15 4.60 -30.48
CA LEU A 197 -14.37 5.81 -30.31
C LEU A 197 -13.18 5.84 -31.28
N GLY A 198 -12.47 4.73 -31.44
CA GLY A 198 -11.36 4.65 -32.39
C GLY A 198 -11.81 4.72 -33.85
N ALA A 199 -12.95 4.10 -34.20
CA ALA A 199 -13.54 4.26 -35.53
C ALA A 199 -13.85 5.73 -35.83
N LEU A 200 -14.43 6.45 -34.86
CA LEU A 200 -14.66 7.89 -34.97
C LEU A 200 -13.35 8.67 -35.20
N ILE A 201 -12.29 8.37 -34.45
CA ILE A 201 -11.01 9.07 -34.56
C ILE A 201 -10.30 8.76 -35.90
N SER A 202 -10.28 7.49 -36.31
CA SER A 202 -9.57 7.04 -37.51
C SER A 202 -10.29 7.43 -38.81
N GLU A 203 -11.62 7.49 -38.79
CA GLU A 203 -12.44 7.88 -39.94
C GLU A 203 -12.78 9.38 -39.94
N LEU A 204 -12.12 10.18 -39.08
CA LEU A 204 -12.26 11.62 -39.12
C LEU A 204 -11.91 12.09 -40.54
N PRO A 205 -12.81 12.81 -41.24
CA PRO A 205 -12.43 13.48 -42.47
C PRO A 205 -11.22 14.35 -42.14
N ASN A 206 -10.11 14.19 -42.86
CA ASN A 206 -8.92 15.01 -42.65
C ASN A 206 -9.28 16.44 -43.08
N PHE A 207 -9.81 17.22 -42.14
CA PHE A 207 -9.97 18.66 -42.27
C PHE A 207 -8.54 19.21 -42.23
N GLY A 208 -7.83 19.15 -43.35
CA GLY A 208 -6.44 19.57 -43.45
C GLY A 208 -6.25 20.89 -42.71
N SER A 209 -5.19 20.98 -41.92
CA SER A 209 -4.80 22.11 -41.08
C SER A 209 -5.30 23.43 -41.66
N ILE A 210 -6.42 23.94 -41.13
CA ILE A 210 -6.82 25.31 -41.39
C ILE A 210 -5.84 26.15 -40.59
N ASP A 211 -4.74 26.53 -41.24
CA ASP A 211 -3.74 27.42 -40.67
C ASP A 211 -4.32 28.83 -40.66
N LEU A 212 -5.08 29.15 -39.60
CA LEU A 212 -5.74 30.44 -39.38
C LEU A 212 -4.75 31.62 -39.28
N ARG A 213 -3.43 31.36 -39.32
CA ARG A 213 -2.38 32.37 -39.23
C ARG A 213 -1.92 32.92 -40.58
N GLU A 214 -2.13 32.19 -41.69
CA GLU A 214 -1.88 32.74 -43.04
C GLU A 214 -3.06 33.60 -43.55
N TRP A 215 -4.17 33.64 -42.81
CA TRP A 215 -5.36 34.43 -43.14
C TRP A 215 -5.22 35.90 -42.75
N GLY A 216 -4.29 36.57 -43.42
CA GLY A 216 -4.43 37.99 -43.70
C GLY A 216 -5.36 38.18 -44.89
N VAL A 217 -6.28 39.15 -44.79
CA VAL A 217 -7.17 39.69 -45.85
C VAL A 217 -8.58 39.05 -45.90
N GLU A 218 -9.51 39.74 -45.22
CA GLU A 218 -10.97 39.50 -45.12
C GLU A 218 -11.72 39.35 -46.46
N SER A 219 -11.13 39.65 -47.62
CA SER A 219 -11.82 39.58 -48.92
C SER A 219 -11.51 38.34 -49.76
N GLN A 220 -10.51 37.53 -49.39
CA GLN A 220 -10.14 36.30 -50.11
C GLN A 220 -10.65 35.03 -49.40
N ILE A 221 -11.09 35.18 -48.15
CA ILE A 221 -11.58 34.12 -47.25
C ILE A 221 -12.87 33.49 -47.77
N GLU A 222 -13.77 34.28 -48.36
CA GLU A 222 -15.08 33.76 -48.78
C GLU A 222 -14.97 32.86 -50.03
N GLY A 223 -14.06 33.18 -50.96
CA GLY A 223 -13.92 32.46 -52.24
C GLY A 223 -13.30 31.07 -52.09
N GLU A 224 -12.16 30.97 -51.41
CA GLU A 224 -11.45 29.69 -51.26
C GLU A 224 -12.08 28.77 -50.18
N PHE A 225 -12.69 29.35 -49.14
CA PHE A 225 -13.48 28.60 -48.18
C PHE A 225 -14.71 27.99 -48.86
N GLN A 226 -15.44 28.75 -49.68
CA GLN A 226 -16.56 28.22 -50.44
C GLN A 226 -16.12 27.15 -51.45
N GLU A 227 -14.96 27.30 -52.10
CA GLU A 227 -14.46 26.30 -53.05
C GLU A 227 -14.06 24.98 -52.35
N ARG A 228 -13.39 25.06 -51.19
CA ARG A 228 -13.01 23.87 -50.41
C ARG A 228 -14.19 23.20 -49.70
N VAL A 229 -15.16 23.98 -49.21
CA VAL A 229 -16.44 23.46 -48.69
C VAL A 229 -17.25 22.80 -49.80
N ARG A 230 -17.28 23.40 -51.01
CA ARG A 230 -17.92 22.81 -52.19
C ARG A 230 -17.25 21.49 -52.61
N ASN A 231 -15.92 21.38 -52.52
CA ASN A 231 -15.19 20.14 -52.81
C ASN A 231 -15.42 19.05 -51.74
N LEU A 232 -15.50 19.43 -50.46
CA LEU A 232 -15.90 18.55 -49.35
C LEU A 232 -17.36 18.09 -49.46
N ALA A 233 -18.21 18.93 -50.04
CA ALA A 233 -19.62 18.63 -50.23
C ALA A 233 -19.90 17.83 -51.51
N ALA A 234 -19.08 18.01 -52.55
CA ALA A 234 -19.10 17.18 -53.75
C ALA A 234 -18.71 15.72 -53.47
N THR A 235 -17.89 15.47 -52.44
CA THR A 235 -17.55 14.11 -51.97
C THR A 235 -18.66 13.48 -51.12
N LEU A 236 -19.60 14.28 -50.59
CA LEU A 236 -20.77 13.88 -49.80
C LEU A 236 -22.06 13.79 -50.64
N ALA A 237 -21.93 13.51 -51.94
CA ALA A 237 -22.99 13.56 -52.94
C ALA A 237 -24.16 12.58 -52.67
N LEU A 238 -25.12 13.00 -51.83
CA LEU A 238 -26.58 12.71 -51.86
C LEU A 238 -27.23 13.36 -50.59
N PRO A 239 -27.56 14.66 -50.62
CA PRO A 239 -28.01 15.42 -49.45
C PRO A 239 -29.24 14.81 -48.75
N LEU A 240 -30.22 14.31 -49.52
CA LEU A 240 -31.45 13.74 -48.96
C LEU A 240 -31.23 12.40 -48.23
N LEU A 241 -30.39 11.52 -48.78
CA LEU A 241 -30.08 10.22 -48.17
C LEU A 241 -29.20 10.38 -46.92
N VAL A 242 -28.27 11.32 -46.96
CA VAL A 242 -27.43 11.68 -45.81
C VAL A 242 -28.29 12.28 -44.70
N CYS A 243 -29.17 13.24 -45.01
CA CYS A 243 -30.11 13.81 -44.04
C CYS A 243 -31.05 12.74 -43.43
N ALA A 244 -31.56 11.81 -44.23
CA ALA A 244 -32.36 10.69 -43.73
C ALA A 244 -31.56 9.79 -42.77
N LYS A 245 -30.34 9.39 -43.14
CA LYS A 245 -29.44 8.60 -42.27
C LYS A 245 -29.01 9.34 -41.00
N LEU A 246 -28.76 10.64 -41.09
CA LEU A 246 -28.44 11.47 -39.92
C LEU A 246 -29.65 11.59 -38.99
N SER A 247 -30.86 11.71 -39.54
CA SER A 247 -32.09 11.78 -38.75
C SER A 247 -32.37 10.48 -37.99
N THR A 248 -32.16 9.32 -38.62
CA THR A 248 -32.31 8.01 -37.95
C THR A 248 -31.19 7.81 -36.90
N LEU A 249 -29.97 8.26 -37.19
CA LEU A 249 -28.86 8.22 -36.24
C LEU A 249 -29.15 9.06 -34.98
N ILE A 250 -29.68 10.28 -35.16
CA ILE A 250 -30.05 11.18 -34.05
C ILE A 250 -31.22 10.64 -33.24
N ARG A 251 -32.28 10.17 -33.90
CA ARG A 251 -33.54 9.82 -33.24
C ARG A 251 -33.53 8.42 -32.64
N GLU A 252 -32.83 7.48 -33.25
CA GLU A 252 -32.92 6.06 -32.88
C GLU A 252 -31.60 5.52 -32.33
N THR A 253 -30.49 5.62 -33.08
CA THR A 253 -29.27 4.89 -32.72
C THR A 253 -28.52 5.47 -31.53
N ILE A 254 -28.38 6.81 -31.44
CA ILE A 254 -27.72 7.47 -30.30
C ILE A 254 -28.54 7.28 -29.01
N PRO A 255 -29.87 7.52 -28.98
CA PRO A 255 -30.68 7.26 -27.79
C PRO A 255 -30.73 5.80 -27.39
N ALA A 256 -30.81 4.86 -28.34
CA ALA A 256 -30.74 3.43 -28.06
C ALA A 256 -29.40 3.03 -27.44
N ALA A 257 -28.28 3.55 -27.99
CA ALA A 257 -26.95 3.33 -27.41
C ALA A 257 -26.87 3.87 -25.98
N LYS A 258 -27.35 5.09 -25.73
CA LYS A 258 -27.43 5.69 -24.38
C LYS A 258 -28.20 4.80 -23.42
N ARG A 259 -29.41 4.35 -23.81
CA ARG A 259 -30.25 3.45 -23.00
C ARG A 259 -29.54 2.12 -22.71
N HIS A 260 -28.95 1.49 -23.74
CA HIS A 260 -28.21 0.24 -23.57
C HIS A 260 -27.03 0.42 -22.60
N THR A 261 -26.21 1.47 -22.77
CA THR A 261 -25.11 1.75 -21.84
C THR A 261 -25.61 1.97 -20.41
N ALA A 262 -26.71 2.70 -20.23
CA ALA A 262 -27.27 3.02 -18.91
C ALA A 262 -27.83 1.79 -18.20
N VAL A 263 -28.47 0.87 -18.94
CA VAL A 263 -28.98 -0.39 -18.39
C VAL A 263 -27.82 -1.27 -17.94
N VAL A 264 -26.81 -1.45 -18.79
CA VAL A 264 -25.64 -2.29 -18.46
C VAL A 264 -24.91 -1.72 -17.25
N THR A 265 -24.59 -0.42 -17.25
CA THR A 265 -23.87 0.22 -16.12
C THR A 265 -24.64 0.13 -14.82
N LYS A 266 -25.96 0.36 -14.82
CA LYS A 266 -26.77 0.27 -13.59
C LYS A 266 -26.68 -1.10 -12.91
N HIS A 267 -26.56 -2.18 -13.68
CA HIS A 267 -26.45 -3.54 -13.14
C HIS A 267 -25.02 -3.94 -12.75
N THR A 268 -24.01 -3.36 -13.39
CA THR A 268 -22.60 -3.75 -13.22
C THR A 268 -21.79 -2.78 -12.36
N GLN A 269 -22.27 -1.57 -12.10
CA GLN A 269 -21.59 -0.57 -11.27
C GLN A 269 -21.21 -1.10 -9.89
N GLN A 270 -20.18 -0.46 -9.32
CA GLN A 270 -19.79 -0.69 -7.93
C GLN A 270 -20.95 -0.46 -6.95
N PRO A 271 -20.99 -1.19 -5.82
CA PRO A 271 -22.05 -1.03 -4.82
C PRO A 271 -22.09 0.39 -4.26
N GLY A 272 -23.30 0.91 -4.08
CA GLY A 272 -23.54 2.21 -3.47
C GLY A 272 -23.09 2.30 -2.01
N PHE A 273 -23.16 3.52 -1.46
CA PHE A 273 -22.69 3.82 -0.09
C PHE A 273 -23.33 2.91 0.97
N LEU A 274 -24.66 2.78 0.95
CA LEU A 274 -25.39 1.96 1.93
C LEU A 274 -24.96 0.50 1.87
N THR A 275 -24.82 -0.08 0.68
CA THR A 275 -24.36 -1.48 0.51
C THR A 275 -22.94 -1.69 0.97
N ARG A 276 -22.05 -0.70 0.79
CA ARG A 276 -20.65 -0.81 1.15
C ARG A 276 -20.41 -0.66 2.67
N PHE A 277 -21.17 0.23 3.30
CA PHE A 277 -20.94 0.65 4.67
C PHE A 277 -22.01 0.18 5.66
N TRP A 278 -23.03 -0.57 5.24
CA TRP A 278 -24.01 -1.12 6.20
C TRP A 278 -23.37 -1.91 7.36
N PRO A 279 -22.28 -2.69 7.21
CA PRO A 279 -21.70 -3.41 8.35
C PRO A 279 -21.13 -2.43 9.37
N LEU A 280 -20.50 -1.35 8.89
CA LEU A 280 -19.95 -0.29 9.72
C LEU A 280 -21.08 0.54 10.37
N LEU A 281 -22.13 0.86 9.62
CA LEU A 281 -23.30 1.57 10.16
C LEU A 281 -24.02 0.73 11.21
N ALA A 282 -24.16 -0.58 11.00
CA ALA A 282 -24.72 -1.50 11.98
C ALA A 282 -23.84 -1.58 13.24
N ALA A 283 -22.52 -1.70 13.08
CA ALA A 283 -21.59 -1.68 14.22
C ALA A 283 -21.63 -0.34 14.96
N CYS A 284 -21.66 0.78 14.24
CA CYS A 284 -21.77 2.12 14.82
C CYS A 284 -23.12 2.31 15.54
N LEU A 285 -24.21 1.78 15.01
CA LEU A 285 -25.52 1.85 15.68
C LEU A 285 -25.54 0.98 16.95
N LEU A 286 -24.96 -0.23 16.90
CA LEU A 286 -25.01 -1.20 18.00
C LEU A 286 -24.02 -0.86 19.13
N TYR A 287 -22.82 -0.38 18.79
CA TYR A 287 -21.74 -0.11 19.74
C TYR A 287 -21.44 1.38 19.92
N GLY A 288 -21.90 2.24 19.01
CA GLY A 288 -21.64 3.68 19.09
C GLY A 288 -22.19 4.31 20.36
N PRO A 289 -23.46 4.07 20.75
CA PRO A 289 -24.02 4.65 21.97
C PRO A 289 -23.27 4.22 23.23
N SER A 290 -22.96 2.93 23.38
CA SER A 290 -22.23 2.42 24.56
C SER A 290 -20.79 2.90 24.60
N THR A 291 -20.09 2.89 23.46
CA THR A 291 -18.70 3.36 23.37
C THR A 291 -18.60 4.87 23.63
N THR A 292 -19.52 5.67 23.08
CA THR A 292 -19.55 7.12 23.26
C THR A 292 -19.94 7.49 24.70
N SER A 293 -20.94 6.81 25.26
CA SER A 293 -21.32 6.98 26.66
C SER A 293 -20.18 6.63 27.61
N ASN A 294 -19.49 5.51 27.39
CA ASN A 294 -18.33 5.10 28.19
C ASN A 294 -17.14 6.05 28.02
N LEU A 295 -16.94 6.61 26.82
CA LEU A 295 -15.86 7.57 26.55
C LEU A 295 -16.09 8.88 27.31
N ILE A 296 -17.33 9.38 27.31
CA ILE A 296 -17.70 10.61 28.01
C ILE A 296 -17.69 10.39 29.53
N SER A 297 -18.24 9.27 30.02
CA SER A 297 -18.26 8.99 31.46
C SER A 297 -16.86 8.79 32.04
N ASN A 298 -15.94 8.21 31.26
CA ASN A 298 -14.60 7.84 31.73
C ASN A 298 -13.51 8.81 31.24
N HIS A 299 -13.87 10.03 30.83
CA HIS A 299 -12.90 11.00 30.32
C HIS A 299 -11.76 11.29 31.30
N ASP A 300 -12.05 11.36 32.60
CA ASP A 300 -11.04 11.51 33.65
C ASP A 300 -10.09 10.31 33.71
N ALA A 301 -10.63 9.09 33.67
CA ALA A 301 -9.84 7.86 33.65
C ALA A 301 -8.99 7.73 32.39
N ILE A 302 -9.47 8.25 31.24
CA ILE A 302 -8.70 8.27 29.98
C ILE A 302 -7.58 9.32 30.07
N ALA A 303 -7.86 10.50 30.64
CA ALA A 303 -6.85 11.52 30.87
C ALA A 303 -5.77 11.02 31.84
N GLU A 304 -6.17 10.33 32.90
CA GLU A 304 -5.27 9.67 33.84
C GLU A 304 -4.46 8.55 33.17
N TRP A 305 -5.11 7.69 32.37
CA TRP A 305 -4.43 6.64 31.61
C TRP A 305 -3.41 7.23 30.62
N LEU A 306 -3.75 8.31 29.91
CA LEU A 306 -2.84 9.00 29.00
C LEU A 306 -1.65 9.61 29.75
N ARG A 307 -1.91 10.23 30.91
CA ARG A 307 -0.86 10.78 31.76
C ARG A 307 0.10 9.70 32.25
N LEU A 308 -0.42 8.62 32.82
CA LEU A 308 0.39 7.54 33.40
C LEU A 308 1.07 6.66 32.34
N ASN A 309 0.41 6.35 31.22
CA ASN A 309 0.95 5.38 30.26
C ASN A 309 1.68 6.03 29.09
N VAL A 310 1.32 7.25 28.68
CA VAL A 310 1.95 7.91 27.52
C VAL A 310 2.92 8.98 27.98
N VAL A 311 2.47 9.91 28.83
CA VAL A 311 3.30 11.04 29.25
C VAL A 311 4.43 10.57 30.17
N GLU A 312 4.12 9.82 31.23
CA GLU A 312 5.14 9.31 32.15
C GLU A 312 6.08 8.31 31.48
N THR A 313 5.60 7.46 30.57
CA THR A 313 6.46 6.58 29.77
C THR A 313 7.39 7.38 28.85
N ALA A 314 6.92 8.46 28.22
CA ALA A 314 7.76 9.33 27.40
C ALA A 314 8.82 10.08 28.23
N ILE A 315 8.42 10.61 29.39
CA ILE A 315 9.35 11.27 30.34
C ILE A 315 10.37 10.26 30.86
N GLY A 316 9.93 9.06 31.24
CA GLY A 316 10.78 7.97 31.72
C GLY A 316 11.75 7.49 30.64
N PHE A 317 11.28 7.35 29.40
CA PHE A 317 12.13 7.05 28.25
C PHE A 317 13.22 8.13 28.08
N TRP A 318 12.83 9.40 28.07
CA TRP A 318 13.78 10.51 27.91
C TRP A 318 14.80 10.59 29.05
N ARG A 319 14.34 10.49 30.31
CA ARG A 319 15.21 10.57 31.49
C ARG A 319 16.13 9.36 31.62
N ASN A 320 15.59 8.15 31.56
CA ASN A 320 16.34 6.93 31.90
C ASN A 320 17.16 6.38 30.72
N TRP A 321 16.71 6.58 29.48
CA TRP A 321 17.35 5.96 28.32
C TRP A 321 18.13 6.93 27.44
N ILE A 322 17.90 8.23 27.54
CA ILE A 322 18.65 9.25 26.79
C ILE A 322 19.53 10.08 27.74
N LEU A 323 18.93 10.77 28.72
CA LEU A 323 19.66 11.69 29.60
C LEU A 323 20.62 10.99 30.56
N GLN A 324 20.14 9.97 31.29
CA GLN A 324 20.97 9.28 32.30
C GLN A 324 22.20 8.59 31.68
N PRO A 325 22.10 7.84 30.56
CA PRO A 325 23.29 7.25 29.94
C PRO A 325 24.24 8.32 29.42
N LEU A 326 23.73 9.42 28.87
CA LEU A 326 24.56 10.53 28.38
C LEU A 326 25.30 11.24 29.52
N ASN A 327 24.65 11.44 30.67
CA ASN A 327 25.29 11.97 31.88
C ASN A 327 26.35 11.01 32.42
N ASN A 328 26.09 9.70 32.44
CA ASN A 328 27.06 8.69 32.91
C ASN A 328 28.28 8.61 31.98
N ILE A 329 28.07 8.65 30.66
CA ILE A 329 29.14 8.71 29.65
C ILE A 329 29.95 10.00 29.83
N LEU A 330 29.29 11.15 29.97
CA LEU A 330 29.95 12.44 30.14
C LEU A 330 30.75 12.51 31.45
N GLY A 331 30.21 11.99 32.55
CA GLY A 331 30.91 11.91 33.84
C GLY A 331 32.11 10.95 33.79
N THR A 332 32.01 9.86 33.02
CA THR A 332 33.11 8.91 32.81
C THR A 332 34.24 9.53 31.97
N ILE A 333 33.91 10.24 30.89
CA ILE A 333 34.91 10.90 30.01
C ILE A 333 35.57 12.08 30.72
N ARG A 334 34.79 12.87 31.48
CA ARG A 334 35.28 14.07 32.16
C ARG A 334 36.19 13.78 33.36
N HIS A 335 36.43 12.50 33.70
CA HIS A 335 37.11 12.07 34.93
C HIS A 335 36.45 12.72 36.15
N ASP A 336 35.45 12.07 36.74
CA ASP A 336 34.91 12.52 38.02
C ASP A 336 36.01 12.36 39.10
N GLU A 337 36.77 13.43 39.31
CA GLU A 337 37.78 13.62 40.37
C GLU A 337 37.18 13.52 41.80
N ASN A 338 35.95 13.02 41.95
CA ASN A 338 35.28 12.78 43.22
C ASN A 338 35.04 11.29 43.53
N SER A 339 35.47 10.37 42.67
CA SER A 339 35.46 8.95 43.02
C SER A 339 36.53 8.71 44.09
N ARG A 340 36.11 8.79 45.36
CA ARG A 340 36.94 8.66 46.58
C ARG A 340 37.97 7.53 46.53
N ILE A 341 37.69 6.46 45.77
CA ILE A 341 38.54 5.28 45.64
C ILE A 341 39.73 5.51 44.69
N ALA A 342 39.56 6.24 43.58
CA ALA A 342 40.63 6.57 42.65
C ALA A 342 41.59 7.63 43.22
N ILE A 343 41.06 8.59 43.99
CA ILE A 343 41.85 9.62 44.67
C ILE A 343 42.63 9.01 45.84
N ALA A 344 42.00 8.12 46.62
CA ALA A 344 42.68 7.42 47.71
C ALA A 344 43.80 6.50 47.20
N SER A 345 43.61 5.82 46.06
CA SER A 345 44.66 5.00 45.47
C SER A 345 45.79 5.84 44.86
N GLN A 346 45.51 6.97 44.20
CA GLN A 346 46.54 7.87 43.68
C GLN A 346 47.35 8.56 44.80
N SER A 347 46.67 9.13 45.81
CA SER A 347 47.35 9.79 46.93
C SER A 347 48.09 8.79 47.83
N SER A 348 47.54 7.59 48.04
CA SER A 348 48.25 6.51 48.74
C SER A 348 49.44 6.02 47.93
N LEU A 349 49.33 5.92 46.60
CA LEU A 349 50.43 5.53 45.72
C LEU A 349 51.54 6.57 45.72
N GLU A 350 51.19 7.86 45.67
CA GLU A 350 52.15 8.97 45.77
C GLU A 350 52.88 8.95 47.12
N SER A 351 52.15 8.72 48.22
CA SER A 351 52.74 8.55 49.55
C SER A 351 53.64 7.31 49.64
N ASP A 352 53.27 6.20 49.01
CA ASP A 352 54.06 4.97 49.01
C ASP A 352 55.31 5.11 48.12
N LEU A 353 55.22 5.85 47.00
CA LEU A 353 56.34 6.22 46.14
C LEU A 353 57.33 7.12 46.86
N ASP A 354 56.86 8.14 47.58
CA ASP A 354 57.70 9.03 48.39
C ASP A 354 58.38 8.28 49.54
N SER A 355 57.69 7.33 50.17
CA SER A 355 58.29 6.45 51.16
C SER A 355 59.38 5.57 50.54
N LEU A 356 59.11 4.94 49.38
CA LEU A 356 60.08 4.13 48.66
C LEU A 356 61.31 4.95 48.25
N GLN A 357 61.09 6.17 47.76
CA GLN A 357 62.13 7.12 47.38
C GLN A 357 63.07 7.39 48.56
N ARG A 358 62.53 7.77 49.72
CA ARG A 358 63.33 8.01 50.93
C ARG A 358 64.14 6.78 51.34
N MET A 359 63.51 5.61 51.39
CA MET A 359 64.21 4.38 51.82
C MET A 359 65.34 3.95 50.88
N VAL A 360 65.16 4.11 49.56
CA VAL A 360 66.16 3.77 48.55
C VAL A 360 67.34 4.73 48.61
N ILE A 361 67.08 6.04 48.74
CA ILE A 361 68.13 7.05 48.83
C ILE A 361 68.95 6.87 50.11
N ASP A 362 68.27 6.73 51.26
CA ASP A 362 68.94 6.51 52.54
C ASP A 362 69.82 5.26 52.49
N TYR A 363 69.36 4.20 51.81
CA TYR A 363 70.15 2.98 51.64
C TYR A 363 71.40 3.17 50.78
N VAL A 364 71.29 3.88 49.64
CA VAL A 364 72.43 4.08 48.73
C VAL A 364 73.48 5.01 49.36
N VAL A 365 73.05 6.04 50.08
CA VAL A 365 73.93 6.97 50.81
C VAL A 365 74.67 6.26 51.94
N ASP A 366 73.99 5.41 52.71
CA ASP A 366 74.61 4.66 53.82
C ASP A 366 75.67 3.63 53.37
N GLN A 367 75.55 3.09 52.15
CA GLN A 367 76.51 2.12 51.61
C GLN A 367 77.69 2.78 50.90
N ASN A 368 77.52 3.99 50.39
CA ASN A 368 78.55 4.74 49.65
C ASN A 368 78.70 6.17 50.23
N PRO A 369 79.50 6.37 51.30
CA PRO A 369 79.61 7.66 52.00
C PRO A 369 80.30 8.79 51.20
N THR A 370 80.77 8.52 49.99
CA THR A 370 81.47 9.47 49.10
C THR A 370 80.54 10.13 48.08
N VAL A 371 79.24 9.84 48.11
CA VAL A 371 78.24 10.40 47.20
C VAL A 371 77.96 11.86 47.57
N GLY A 372 78.18 12.79 46.63
CA GLY A 372 77.95 14.23 46.85
C GLY A 372 76.47 14.63 46.73
N GLU A 373 76.09 15.78 47.29
CA GLU A 373 74.69 16.27 47.28
C GLU A 373 74.07 16.38 45.87
N LEU A 374 74.90 16.65 44.83
CA LEU A 374 74.46 16.72 43.44
C LEU A 374 74.08 15.35 42.84
N GLU A 375 74.74 14.26 43.26
CA GLU A 375 74.45 12.89 42.80
C GLU A 375 73.19 12.34 43.50
N VAL A 376 72.88 12.81 44.72
CA VAL A 376 71.65 12.45 45.44
C VAL A 376 70.41 13.02 44.74
N ALA A 377 70.48 14.23 44.21
CA ALA A 377 69.39 14.85 43.45
C ALA A 377 69.13 14.12 42.11
N GLU A 378 70.19 13.63 41.45
CA GLU A 378 70.05 12.80 40.25
C GLU A 378 69.44 11.43 40.59
N LEU A 379 69.87 10.81 41.69
CA LEU A 379 69.30 9.56 42.19
C LEU A 379 67.82 9.70 42.56
N GLN A 380 67.41 10.83 43.17
CA GLN A 380 66.01 11.15 43.44
C GLN A 380 65.17 11.13 42.17
N ARG A 381 65.67 11.73 41.09
CA ARG A 381 64.97 11.81 39.80
C ARG A 381 64.86 10.43 39.14
N LEU A 382 65.91 9.60 39.23
CA LEU A 382 65.93 8.23 38.70
C LEU A 382 64.95 7.32 39.46
N VAL A 383 64.92 7.43 40.79
CA VAL A 383 64.01 6.65 41.65
C VAL A 383 62.55 7.06 41.44
N GLN A 384 62.27 8.36 41.24
CA GLN A 384 60.92 8.85 40.86
C GLN A 384 60.45 8.32 39.49
N GLN A 385 61.39 8.03 38.59
CA GLN A 385 61.10 7.42 37.28
C GLN A 385 60.97 5.89 37.37
N GLY A 386 61.07 5.30 38.57
CA GLY A 386 60.97 3.86 38.81
C GLY A 386 62.26 3.09 38.52
N ASP A 387 63.37 3.79 38.23
CA ASP A 387 64.67 3.17 38.00
C ASP A 387 65.40 2.94 39.33
N LEU A 388 65.40 1.67 39.76
CA LEU A 388 66.05 1.21 40.99
C LEU A 388 67.37 0.47 40.71
N THR A 389 67.92 0.60 39.51
CA THR A 389 69.13 -0.15 39.09
C THR A 389 70.31 -0.03 40.06
N PRO A 390 70.65 1.16 40.61
CA PRO A 390 71.74 1.29 41.58
C PRO A 390 71.53 0.47 42.86
N PHE A 391 70.30 0.46 43.38
CA PHE A 391 69.91 -0.35 44.54
C PHE A 391 69.88 -1.86 44.23
N MET A 392 69.36 -2.24 43.05
CA MET A 392 69.23 -3.65 42.65
C MET A 392 70.59 -4.35 42.54
N LYS A 393 71.62 -3.65 42.07
CA LYS A 393 72.99 -4.18 41.96
C LYS A 393 73.58 -4.57 43.33
N ASP A 394 73.32 -3.75 44.35
CA ASP A 394 73.79 -4.01 45.72
C ASP A 394 72.98 -5.11 46.39
N TYR A 395 71.67 -5.15 46.15
CA TYR A 395 70.79 -6.24 46.59
C TYR A 395 71.22 -7.60 46.02
N GLU A 396 71.46 -7.69 44.70
CA GLU A 396 71.90 -8.92 44.03
C GLU A 396 73.24 -9.44 44.58
N THR A 397 74.15 -8.52 44.91
CA THR A 397 75.45 -8.86 45.50
C THR A 397 75.29 -9.43 46.91
N GLN A 398 74.38 -8.87 47.71
CA GLN A 398 74.08 -9.35 49.06
C GLN A 398 73.32 -10.68 49.06
N LEU A 399 72.47 -10.92 48.04
CA LEU A 399 71.74 -12.17 47.88
C LEU A 399 72.67 -13.37 47.60
N LYS A 400 73.82 -13.15 46.93
CA LYS A 400 74.83 -14.20 46.69
C LYS A 400 75.48 -14.70 47.98
N THR A 401 75.44 -13.94 49.08
CA THR A 401 76.02 -14.33 50.38
C THR A 401 75.02 -14.15 51.53
N PRO A 402 73.93 -14.94 51.56
CA PRO A 402 72.74 -14.63 52.35
C PRO A 402 72.98 -14.62 53.87
N ILE A 403 73.77 -15.56 54.38
CA ILE A 403 74.04 -15.68 55.83
C ILE A 403 74.86 -14.48 56.34
N LYS A 404 75.87 -14.05 55.56
CA LYS A 404 76.71 -12.90 55.90
C LYS A 404 75.93 -11.59 55.82
N GLY A 405 75.08 -11.44 54.80
CA GLY A 405 74.24 -10.26 54.61
C GLY A 405 73.16 -10.09 55.68
N LEU A 406 72.60 -11.19 56.21
CA LEU A 406 71.63 -11.16 57.31
C LEU A 406 72.27 -10.76 58.63
N LEU A 407 73.43 -11.34 58.98
CA LEU A 407 74.13 -11.02 60.23
C LEU A 407 74.61 -9.56 60.28
N GLN A 408 74.94 -8.98 59.13
CA GLN A 408 75.32 -7.57 59.02
C GLN A 408 74.10 -6.62 58.94
N GLY A 409 72.87 -7.13 58.93
CA GLY A 409 71.64 -6.36 58.83
C GLY A 409 71.36 -5.72 57.46
N LYS A 410 72.34 -5.70 56.54
CA LYS A 410 72.24 -5.07 55.21
C LYS A 410 71.21 -5.74 54.30
N LEU A 411 71.11 -7.08 54.35
CA LEU A 411 70.14 -7.84 53.54
C LEU A 411 68.71 -7.68 54.05
N VAL A 412 68.52 -7.50 55.36
CA VAL A 412 67.18 -7.31 55.95
C VAL A 412 66.58 -5.99 55.47
N ARG A 413 67.37 -4.91 55.45
CA ARG A 413 66.93 -3.59 54.98
C ARG A 413 66.59 -3.58 53.48
N SER A 414 67.41 -4.24 52.65
CA SER A 414 67.13 -4.33 51.21
C SER A 414 65.89 -5.18 50.89
N LEU A 415 65.62 -6.24 51.67
CA LEU A 415 64.36 -6.99 51.57
C LEU A 415 63.13 -6.15 51.96
N LEU A 416 63.22 -5.33 53.01
CA LEU A 416 62.13 -4.42 53.40
C LEU A 416 61.84 -3.36 52.32
N ILE A 417 62.88 -2.82 51.67
CA ILE A 417 62.73 -1.92 50.52
C ILE A 417 62.02 -2.63 49.37
N GLN A 418 62.36 -3.89 49.09
CA GLN A 418 61.71 -4.67 48.04
C GLN A 418 60.22 -4.94 48.34
N VAL A 419 59.87 -5.20 49.61
CA VAL A 419 58.46 -5.32 50.04
C VAL A 419 57.69 -4.03 49.78
N GLN A 420 58.30 -2.88 50.05
CA GLN A 420 57.68 -1.58 49.79
C GLN A 420 57.59 -1.27 48.29
N LYS A 421 58.57 -1.69 47.50
CA LYS A 421 58.49 -1.67 46.03
C LYS A 421 57.30 -2.50 45.55
N THR A 422 57.14 -3.72 46.05
CA THR A 422 55.99 -4.57 45.70
C THR A 422 54.66 -3.94 46.10
N LYS A 423 54.60 -3.20 47.21
CA LYS A 423 53.42 -2.43 47.61
C LYS A 423 53.08 -1.32 46.59
N VAL A 424 54.09 -0.55 46.18
CA VAL A 424 53.97 0.49 45.15
C VAL A 424 53.56 -0.10 43.80
N ASP A 425 54.25 -1.14 43.34
CA ASP A 425 53.95 -1.83 42.08
C ASP A 425 52.53 -2.41 42.09
N GLY A 426 52.12 -3.01 43.21
CA GLY A 426 50.75 -3.46 43.43
C GLY A 426 49.74 -2.30 43.35
N GLY A 427 50.04 -1.16 43.96
CA GLY A 427 49.21 0.06 43.88
C GLY A 427 49.08 0.61 42.45
N MET A 428 50.18 0.65 41.69
CA MET A 428 50.17 1.05 40.28
C MET A 428 49.33 0.11 39.41
N VAL A 429 49.46 -1.21 39.60
CA VAL A 429 48.65 -2.21 38.90
C VAL A 429 47.17 -2.06 39.24
N ILE A 430 46.84 -1.84 40.51
CA ILE A 430 45.46 -1.61 40.96
C ILE A 430 44.89 -0.32 40.32
N GLY A 431 45.67 0.76 40.25
CA GLY A 431 45.27 1.98 39.53
C GLY A 431 45.11 1.77 38.02
N GLY A 432 45.92 0.91 37.40
CA GLY A 432 45.76 0.49 36.01
C GLY A 432 44.49 -0.32 35.77
N ILE A 433 44.11 -1.20 36.70
CA ILE A 433 42.86 -1.97 36.65
C ILE A 433 41.65 -1.05 36.77
N ASP A 434 41.70 -0.04 37.65
CA ASP A 434 40.61 0.94 37.78
C ASP A 434 40.36 1.69 36.47
N LYS A 435 41.43 2.13 35.78
CA LYS A 435 41.33 2.73 34.44
C LYS A 435 40.72 1.78 33.41
N LEU A 436 41.05 0.49 33.48
CA LEU A 436 40.50 -0.52 32.58
C LEU A 436 39.01 -0.76 32.85
N LEU A 437 38.61 -0.88 34.11
CA LEU A 437 37.20 -0.99 34.51
C LEU A 437 36.41 0.25 34.08
N LYS A 438 37.00 1.44 34.18
CA LYS A 438 36.37 2.68 33.74
C LYS A 438 36.18 2.74 32.23
N SER A 439 37.14 2.23 31.46
CA SER A 439 37.01 2.06 30.01
C SER A 439 35.88 1.08 29.64
N GLN A 440 35.72 0.00 30.41
CA GLN A 440 34.62 -0.95 30.21
C GLN A 440 33.25 -0.36 30.58
N GLU A 441 33.17 0.43 31.65
CA GLU A 441 31.95 1.16 32.03
C GLU A 441 31.50 2.09 30.90
N LEU A 442 32.44 2.76 30.21
CA LEU A 442 32.13 3.59 29.06
C LEU A 442 31.51 2.79 27.91
N VAL A 443 32.11 1.64 27.58
CA VAL A 443 31.62 0.76 26.51
C VAL A 443 30.22 0.25 26.85
N PHE A 444 29.99 -0.20 28.09
CA PHE A 444 28.66 -0.64 28.53
C PHE A 444 27.64 0.50 28.52
N GLY A 445 28.03 1.72 28.90
CA GLY A 445 27.18 2.91 28.84
C GLY A 445 26.74 3.23 27.41
N ILE A 446 27.66 3.21 26.45
CA ILE A 446 27.36 3.46 25.02
C ILE A 446 26.49 2.34 24.44
N VAL A 447 26.80 1.09 24.74
CA VAL A 447 26.02 -0.07 24.25
C VAL A 447 24.59 -0.04 24.82
N ALA A 448 24.42 0.30 26.10
CA ALA A 448 23.11 0.43 26.72
C ALA A 448 22.28 1.59 26.15
N ALA A 449 22.92 2.71 25.76
CA ALA A 449 22.25 3.86 25.16
C ALA A 449 21.88 3.67 23.68
N SER A 450 22.55 2.74 22.99
CA SER A 450 22.45 2.57 21.54
C SER A 450 21.03 2.25 21.02
N PRO A 451 20.25 1.33 21.63
CA PRO A 451 18.88 1.06 21.18
C PRO A 451 17.97 2.28 21.24
N ALA A 452 18.10 3.09 22.29
CA ALA A 452 17.31 4.32 22.47
C ALA A 452 17.68 5.39 21.43
N GLY A 453 18.98 5.53 21.14
CA GLY A 453 19.46 6.41 20.07
C GLY A 453 18.96 5.99 18.68
N PHE A 454 18.99 4.69 18.36
CA PHE A 454 18.46 4.18 17.10
C PHE A 454 16.95 4.42 16.96
N PHE A 455 16.18 4.17 18.03
CA PHE A 455 14.76 4.45 18.07
C PHE A 455 14.46 5.94 17.86
N LEU A 456 15.24 6.84 18.48
CA LEU A 456 15.08 8.28 18.31
C LEU A 456 15.35 8.71 16.86
N LEU A 457 16.41 8.21 16.22
CA LEU A 457 16.69 8.48 14.80
C LEU A 457 15.60 7.92 13.88
N TRP A 458 15.13 6.71 14.15
CA TRP A 458 14.02 6.11 13.42
C TRP A 458 12.74 6.96 13.52
N LEU A 459 12.39 7.41 14.73
CA LEU A 459 11.22 8.23 15.00
C LEU A 459 11.32 9.60 14.30
N LEU A 460 12.46 10.28 14.43
CA LEU A 460 12.72 11.57 13.77
C LEU A 460 12.62 11.46 12.25
N ASN A 461 13.17 10.38 11.66
CA ASN A 461 13.06 10.14 10.23
C ASN A 461 11.62 9.88 9.77
N HIS A 462 10.82 9.16 10.56
CA HIS A 462 9.41 8.90 10.24
C HIS A 462 8.56 10.16 10.37
N VAL A 463 8.74 10.94 11.44
CA VAL A 463 8.05 12.22 11.64
C VAL A 463 8.41 13.21 10.53
N ASN A 464 9.69 13.34 10.20
CA ASN A 464 10.15 14.21 9.11
C ASN A 464 9.62 13.74 7.74
N SER A 465 9.57 12.43 7.50
CA SER A 465 8.99 11.86 6.28
C SER A 465 7.49 12.13 6.20
N TYR A 466 6.77 12.02 7.31
CA TYR A 466 5.34 12.32 7.40
C TYR A 466 5.06 13.81 7.15
N LEU A 467 5.84 14.71 7.76
CA LEU A 467 5.73 16.16 7.58
C LEU A 467 6.09 16.60 6.14
N LYS A 468 7.17 16.08 5.56
CA LYS A 468 7.63 16.44 4.21
C LYS A 468 6.77 15.85 3.10
N ARG A 469 6.32 14.59 3.25
CA ARG A 469 5.54 13.90 2.21
C ARG A 469 4.04 14.13 2.35
N GLY A 470 3.57 14.50 3.54
CA GLY A 470 2.19 14.88 3.83
C GLY A 470 1.15 13.86 3.39
N VAL A 471 -0.11 14.23 3.58
CA VAL A 471 -1.34 13.49 3.19
C VAL A 471 -1.34 13.05 1.70
N VAL A 472 -0.46 13.62 0.87
CA VAL A 472 -0.29 13.27 -0.55
C VAL A 472 0.20 11.83 -0.75
N SER A 473 1.01 11.27 0.17
CA SER A 473 1.50 9.89 0.06
C SER A 473 0.40 8.84 0.24
N LEU A 474 -0.66 9.13 1.00
CA LEU A 474 -1.73 8.18 1.32
C LEU A 474 -2.66 7.92 0.13
N ASN A 475 -2.84 8.91 -0.75
CA ASN A 475 -3.70 8.82 -1.94
C ASN A 475 -2.91 8.71 -3.28
N ALA A 476 -1.58 8.68 -3.24
CA ALA A 476 -0.76 8.56 -4.44
C ALA A 476 -0.72 7.14 -5.01
N THR A 477 -0.80 6.11 -4.16
CA THR A 477 -0.71 4.69 -4.54
C THR A 477 -1.66 4.27 -5.67
N PRO A 478 -2.99 4.59 -5.63
CA PRO A 478 -3.88 4.21 -6.74
C PRO A 478 -3.51 4.91 -8.05
N HIS A 479 -3.07 6.17 -7.98
CA HIS A 479 -2.63 6.91 -9.16
C HIS A 479 -1.31 6.38 -9.72
N LYS A 480 -0.37 5.96 -8.87
CA LYS A 480 0.91 5.33 -9.28
C LYS A 480 0.67 4.03 -10.05
N LEU A 481 -0.18 3.16 -9.49
CA LEU A 481 -0.56 1.90 -10.13
C LEU A 481 -1.25 2.14 -11.47
N LEU A 482 -2.18 3.10 -11.53
CA LEU A 482 -2.86 3.45 -12.78
C LEU A 482 -1.87 3.96 -13.84
N VAL A 483 -0.95 4.86 -13.49
CA VAL A 483 0.06 5.37 -14.42
C VAL A 483 0.95 4.25 -14.94
N SER A 484 1.48 3.40 -14.04
CA SER A 484 2.30 2.24 -14.42
C SER A 484 1.57 1.31 -15.39
N TYR A 485 0.32 0.96 -15.07
CA TYR A 485 -0.54 0.14 -15.92
C TYR A 485 -0.78 0.78 -17.30
N THR A 486 -1.14 2.06 -17.35
CA THR A 486 -1.39 2.78 -18.61
C THR A 486 -0.14 2.94 -19.47
N LEU A 487 1.04 3.19 -18.87
CA LEU A 487 2.31 3.26 -19.63
C LEU A 487 2.66 1.90 -20.25
N ASN A 488 2.51 0.82 -19.48
CA ASN A 488 2.73 -0.54 -19.98
C ASN A 488 1.75 -0.89 -21.11
N ASN A 489 0.46 -0.56 -20.95
CA ASN A 489 -0.52 -0.76 -21.99
C ASN A 489 -0.20 0.04 -23.25
N ILE A 490 0.16 1.31 -23.13
CA ILE A 490 0.55 2.14 -24.28
C ILE A 490 1.74 1.53 -25.00
N GLN A 491 2.78 1.11 -24.28
CA GLN A 491 3.94 0.44 -24.89
C GLN A 491 3.52 -0.82 -25.66
N ARG A 492 2.69 -1.67 -25.04
CA ARG A 492 2.15 -2.87 -25.68
C ARG A 492 1.30 -2.54 -26.91
N LEU A 493 0.41 -1.54 -26.83
CA LEU A 493 -0.47 -1.13 -27.92
C LEU A 493 0.31 -0.56 -29.12
N LEU A 494 1.36 0.22 -28.84
CA LEU A 494 2.28 0.71 -29.88
C LEU A 494 2.99 -0.46 -30.58
N SER A 495 3.45 -1.47 -29.85
CA SER A 495 4.02 -2.67 -30.46
C SER A 495 2.99 -3.47 -31.28
N LEU A 496 1.75 -3.61 -30.78
CA LEU A 496 0.68 -4.31 -31.50
C LEU A 496 0.26 -3.58 -32.78
N SER A 497 0.27 -2.24 -32.78
CA SER A 497 -0.05 -1.45 -33.98
C SER A 497 0.90 -1.67 -35.16
N GLN A 498 2.09 -2.23 -34.94
CA GLN A 498 3.03 -2.56 -36.02
C GLN A 498 2.72 -3.91 -36.68
N VAL A 499 1.98 -4.79 -36.00
CA VAL A 499 1.76 -6.19 -36.42
C VAL A 499 0.33 -6.44 -36.89
N GLU A 500 -0.66 -5.78 -36.28
CA GLU A 500 -2.07 -6.02 -36.59
C GLU A 500 -2.55 -5.26 -37.83
N GLY A 501 -3.07 -6.00 -38.82
CA GLY A 501 -3.63 -5.44 -40.07
C GLY A 501 -5.16 -5.38 -40.12
N ASP A 502 -5.88 -5.90 -39.13
CA ASP A 502 -7.34 -5.86 -39.11
C ASP A 502 -7.87 -4.45 -38.72
N VAL A 503 -8.89 -3.99 -39.44
CA VAL A 503 -9.49 -2.67 -39.27
C VAL A 503 -10.14 -2.53 -37.88
N SER A 504 -10.83 -3.57 -37.41
CA SER A 504 -11.47 -3.56 -36.09
C SER A 504 -10.46 -3.52 -34.95
N SER A 505 -9.35 -4.24 -35.09
CA SER A 505 -8.25 -4.18 -34.12
C SER A 505 -7.55 -2.82 -34.12
N ARG A 506 -7.34 -2.20 -35.30
CA ARG A 506 -6.81 -0.84 -35.41
C ARG A 506 -7.68 0.18 -34.70
N TYR A 507 -9.00 0.13 -34.89
CA TYR A 507 -9.94 1.00 -34.17
C TYR A 507 -9.90 0.76 -32.66
N TYR A 508 -9.78 -0.48 -32.21
CA TYR A 508 -9.60 -0.74 -30.79
C TYR A 508 -8.31 -0.10 -30.24
N ILE A 509 -7.18 -0.27 -30.95
CA ILE A 509 -5.89 0.28 -30.52
C ILE A 509 -5.95 1.81 -30.42
N GLU A 510 -6.43 2.51 -31.46
CA GLU A 510 -6.50 3.97 -31.48
C GLU A 510 -7.43 4.52 -30.39
N GLY A 511 -8.62 3.92 -30.25
CA GLY A 511 -9.56 4.32 -29.20
C GLY A 511 -9.00 4.08 -27.79
N ARG A 512 -8.29 2.97 -27.58
CA ARG A 512 -7.71 2.62 -26.27
C ARG A 512 -6.55 3.54 -25.94
N PHE A 513 -5.72 3.84 -26.93
CA PHE A 513 -4.59 4.74 -26.82
C PHE A 513 -5.02 6.13 -26.34
N LEU A 514 -6.10 6.70 -26.92
CA LEU A 514 -6.64 7.98 -26.47
C LEU A 514 -7.08 7.94 -25.00
N ILE A 515 -7.79 6.89 -24.59
CA ILE A 515 -8.26 6.74 -23.20
C ILE A 515 -7.08 6.64 -22.23
N ASP A 516 -6.06 5.85 -22.57
CA ASP A 516 -4.88 5.65 -21.72
C ASP A 516 -4.06 6.96 -21.63
N ILE A 517 -3.94 7.75 -22.70
CA ILE A 517 -3.34 9.10 -22.64
C ILE A 517 -4.13 10.04 -21.74
N ILE A 518 -5.47 10.07 -21.84
CA ILE A 518 -6.30 10.92 -20.99
C ILE A 518 -6.15 10.51 -19.51
N ALA A 519 -6.11 9.20 -19.24
CA ALA A 519 -5.89 8.65 -17.90
C ALA A 519 -4.50 9.04 -17.35
N LEU A 520 -3.45 8.97 -18.19
CA LEU A 520 -2.11 9.45 -17.86
C LEU A 520 -2.07 10.94 -17.57
N ARG A 521 -2.73 11.75 -18.39
CA ARG A 521 -2.82 13.20 -18.15
C ARG A 521 -3.45 13.49 -16.79
N LYS A 522 -4.59 12.86 -16.48
CA LYS A 522 -5.31 13.09 -15.22
C LYS A 522 -4.53 12.59 -14.00
N SER A 523 -3.93 11.42 -14.07
CA SER A 523 -3.24 10.80 -12.92
C SER A 523 -1.81 11.30 -12.75
N GLY A 524 -1.09 11.52 -13.85
CA GLY A 524 0.27 12.07 -13.85
C GLY A 524 0.32 13.47 -13.25
N LEU A 525 -0.65 14.34 -13.53
CA LEU A 525 -0.71 15.70 -12.95
C LEU A 525 -0.87 15.73 -11.42
N LYS A 526 -1.34 14.63 -10.82
CA LYS A 526 -1.43 14.47 -9.36
C LYS A 526 -0.15 13.93 -8.72
N LEU A 527 0.67 13.21 -9.47
CA LEU A 527 1.90 12.58 -9.00
C LEU A 527 3.14 13.45 -9.26
N VAL A 528 3.20 14.10 -10.41
CA VAL A 528 4.36 14.90 -10.85
C VAL A 528 4.38 16.24 -10.11
N PRO A 529 5.53 16.66 -9.55
CA PRO A 529 5.64 17.93 -8.85
C PRO A 529 5.42 19.12 -9.79
N LYS A 530 4.93 20.25 -9.25
CA LYS A 530 4.50 21.43 -10.03
C LYS A 530 5.53 21.88 -11.08
N PHE A 531 6.82 21.89 -10.74
CA PHE A 531 7.89 22.37 -11.61
C PHE A 531 8.17 21.49 -12.84
N ARG A 532 7.80 20.19 -12.83
CA ARG A 532 7.97 19.29 -13.98
C ARG A 532 6.68 19.04 -14.77
N LYS A 533 5.57 19.69 -14.43
CA LYS A 533 4.29 19.46 -15.11
C LYS A 533 4.34 19.82 -16.61
N ASN A 534 5.12 20.83 -16.97
CA ASN A 534 5.29 21.24 -18.37
C ASN A 534 6.06 20.18 -19.17
N GLU A 535 7.14 19.63 -18.61
CA GLU A 535 7.90 18.51 -19.21
C GLU A 535 6.98 17.30 -19.41
N TRP A 536 6.18 16.95 -18.40
CA TRP A 536 5.22 15.86 -18.46
C TRP A 536 4.19 16.05 -19.58
N MET A 537 3.63 17.26 -19.69
CA MET A 537 2.67 17.58 -20.74
C MET A 537 3.30 17.54 -22.13
N ARG A 538 4.56 17.97 -22.29
CA ARG A 538 5.30 17.84 -23.55
C ARG A 538 5.46 16.37 -23.93
N ASP A 539 5.93 15.53 -23.01
CA ASP A 539 6.13 14.10 -23.30
C ASP A 539 4.81 13.37 -23.63
N LEU A 540 3.69 13.77 -23.02
CA LEU A 540 2.36 13.25 -23.39
C LEU A 540 1.89 13.74 -24.77
N ASN A 541 2.19 14.98 -25.15
CA ASN A 541 1.89 15.49 -26.48
C ASN A 541 2.71 14.78 -27.57
N ASP A 542 3.98 14.48 -27.30
CA ASP A 542 4.84 13.67 -28.16
C ASP A 542 4.24 12.26 -28.37
N LEU A 543 3.67 11.64 -27.32
CA LEU A 543 2.97 10.36 -27.47
C LEU A 543 1.72 10.47 -28.35
N ASN A 544 1.00 11.59 -28.26
CA ASN A 544 -0.24 11.81 -29.00
C ASN A 544 -0.03 12.22 -30.46
N ASN A 545 1.19 12.64 -30.85
CA ASN A 545 1.44 13.09 -32.22
C ASN A 545 1.52 11.89 -33.19
N PRO A 546 0.59 11.76 -34.15
CA PRO A 546 0.60 10.66 -35.13
C PRO A 546 1.72 10.80 -36.18
N GLU A 547 2.27 11.99 -36.38
CA GLU A 547 3.39 12.24 -37.31
C GLU A 547 4.70 11.62 -36.80
N LEU A 548 4.81 11.43 -35.48
CA LEU A 548 5.95 10.76 -34.89
C LEU A 548 5.84 9.25 -35.10
N GLY A 549 6.85 8.68 -35.77
CA GLY A 549 6.94 7.25 -35.99
C GLY A 549 6.86 6.44 -34.68
N VAL A 550 6.33 5.22 -34.75
CA VAL A 550 6.10 4.35 -33.58
C VAL A 550 7.37 4.18 -32.73
N SER A 551 8.54 4.08 -33.36
CA SER A 551 9.84 3.96 -32.67
C SER A 551 10.14 5.17 -31.76
N VAL A 552 9.84 6.39 -32.20
CA VAL A 552 10.05 7.62 -31.42
C VAL A 552 9.07 7.68 -30.24
N ARG A 553 7.83 7.23 -30.45
CA ARG A 553 6.81 7.15 -29.40
C ARG A 553 7.19 6.12 -28.33
N LEU A 554 7.74 4.96 -28.73
CA LEU A 554 8.29 3.97 -27.78
C LEU A 554 9.46 4.53 -26.95
N ILE A 555 10.38 5.26 -27.58
CA ILE A 555 11.48 5.95 -26.87
C ILE A 555 10.91 6.98 -25.87
N THR A 556 9.82 7.67 -26.24
CA THR A 556 9.15 8.62 -25.36
C THR A 556 8.54 7.94 -24.12
N VAL A 557 7.93 6.76 -24.27
CA VAL A 557 7.47 5.96 -23.11
C VAL A 557 8.64 5.60 -22.19
N GLN A 558 9.78 5.19 -22.75
CA GLN A 558 10.98 4.88 -21.97
C GLN A 558 11.53 6.12 -21.25
N ARG A 559 11.54 7.28 -21.93
CA ARG A 559 11.94 8.56 -21.34
C ARG A 559 11.05 8.92 -20.15
N ILE A 560 9.73 8.73 -20.28
CA ILE A 560 8.78 8.95 -19.19
C ILE A 560 9.10 8.06 -17.98
N TRP A 561 9.36 6.76 -18.21
CA TRP A 561 9.75 5.85 -17.13
C TRP A 561 11.05 6.27 -16.44
N ASN A 562 12.05 6.69 -17.19
CA ASN A 562 13.36 7.05 -16.67
C ASN A 562 13.33 8.38 -15.87
N VAL A 563 12.63 9.39 -16.40
CA VAL A 563 12.59 10.74 -15.80
C VAL A 563 11.63 10.79 -14.61
N TYR A 564 10.43 10.21 -14.74
CA TYR A 564 9.39 10.31 -13.71
C TYR A 564 9.33 9.09 -12.79
N GLY A 565 10.10 8.04 -13.05
CA GLY A 565 10.08 6.77 -12.30
C GLY A 565 10.23 6.93 -10.79
N CYS A 566 10.97 7.94 -10.31
CA CYS A 566 11.11 8.22 -8.87
C CYS A 566 9.80 8.69 -8.21
N TYR A 567 8.87 9.27 -8.98
CA TYR A 567 7.54 9.68 -8.52
C TYR A 567 6.48 8.58 -8.72
N LEU A 568 6.76 7.62 -9.60
CA LEU A 568 5.86 6.51 -9.96
C LEU A 568 6.09 5.25 -9.11
N LYS A 569 7.27 5.10 -8.50
CA LYS A 569 7.63 3.99 -7.60
C LYS A 569 7.02 4.12 -6.20
#